data_AF-A0A831XXM5-F1
#
_entry.id   AF-A0A831XXM5-F1
#
_cell.length_a   1.000
_cell.length_b   1.000
_cell.length_c   1.000
_cell.angle_alpha   90.00
_cell.angle_beta   90.00
_cell.angle_gamma   90.00
#
_symmetry.space_group_name_H-M   'P 1'
#
loop_
_entity.id
_entity.type
_entity.pdbx_description
1 polymer ?
#
loop_
_entity_poly.entity_id
_entity_poly.type
_entity_poly.pdbx_seq_one_letter_code
_entity_poly.pdbx_strand_id
1 'polypeptide(L)'
;RRRARAGGEAAEVEEVDLVIALMPTGRMLQIAAALARLGVQDVVEPTALALQLHRYQYDGPDPEGFFSDISDDKSAALLICTLTRRLVGDRDIYRRVCAGGNA
;
A
#
# COMPACT_ATOMS: atom_id res chain seq x y z
N ARG A 1 12.01 21.73 0.62
CA ARG A 1 11.06 21.96 -0.49
C ARG A 1 11.77 21.89 -1.83
N ARG A 2 11.24 21.12 -2.78
CA ARG A 2 11.70 21.05 -4.18
C ARG A 2 10.56 21.41 -5.12
N ARG A 3 10.89 21.90 -6.31
CA ARG A 3 9.89 22.20 -7.34
C ARG A 3 9.68 20.97 -8.22
N ALA A 4 8.49 20.40 -8.20
CA ALA A 4 8.10 19.30 -9.07
C ALA A 4 7.11 19.80 -10.13
N ARG A 5 7.12 19.20 -11.32
CA ARG A 5 6.17 19.51 -12.39
C ARG A 5 5.23 18.35 -12.62
N ALA A 6 3.93 18.62 -12.64
CA ALA A 6 2.90 17.68 -13.05
C ALA A 6 2.00 18.39 -14.06
N GLY A 7 1.82 17.82 -15.26
CA GLY A 7 0.89 18.36 -16.26
C GLY A 7 1.19 19.78 -16.78
N GLY A 8 2.43 20.28 -16.65
CA GLY A 8 2.82 21.64 -17.06
C GLY A 8 2.79 22.67 -15.92
N GLU A 9 2.23 22.33 -14.77
CA GLU A 9 2.17 23.20 -13.60
C GLU A 9 3.26 22.82 -12.59
N ALA A 10 3.96 23.82 -12.07
CA ALA A 10 5.10 23.63 -11.19
C ALA A 10 4.70 23.92 -9.74
N ALA A 11 4.56 22.86 -8.94
CA ALA A 11 4.20 22.95 -7.53
C ALA A 11 5.45 22.83 -6.64
N GLU A 12 5.41 23.49 -5.48
CA GLU A 12 6.35 23.18 -4.40
C GLU A 12 5.89 21.92 -3.69
N VAL A 13 6.79 20.94 -3.59
CA VAL A 13 6.57 19.71 -2.84
C VAL A 13 7.61 19.58 -1.75
N GLU A 14 7.25 18.92 -0.65
CA GLU A 14 8.25 18.57 0.34
C GLU A 14 9.17 17.49 -0.21
N GLU A 15 10.42 17.49 0.26
CA GLU A 15 11.41 16.51 -0.22
C GLU A 15 11.00 15.07 0.14
N VAL A 16 10.33 14.90 1.28
CA VAL A 16 9.78 13.61 1.72
C VAL A 16 8.75 13.06 0.73
N ASP A 17 7.89 13.91 0.16
CA ASP A 17 6.87 13.47 -0.80
C ASP A 17 7.51 12.96 -2.10
N LEU A 18 8.59 13.61 -2.52
CA LEU A 18 9.36 13.17 -3.68
C LEU A 18 10.05 11.82 -3.42
N VAL A 19 10.61 11.63 -2.23
CA VAL A 19 11.23 10.35 -1.83
C VAL A 19 10.18 9.24 -1.82
N ILE A 20 8.99 9.50 -1.26
CA ILE A 20 7.88 8.53 -1.24
C ILE A 20 7.45 8.18 -2.67
N ALA A 21 7.29 9.17 -3.53
CA ALA A 21 6.82 8.97 -4.92
C ALA A 21 7.81 8.17 -5.79
N LEU A 22 9.11 8.34 -5.56
CA LEU A 22 10.17 7.67 -6.32
C LEU A 22 10.67 6.38 -5.67
N MET A 23 10.02 5.94 -4.59
CA MET A 23 10.51 4.82 -3.80
C MET A 23 10.40 3.50 -4.60
N PRO A 24 11.51 2.76 -4.80
CA PRO A 24 11.47 1.54 -5.58
C PRO A 24 10.76 0.42 -4.81
N THR A 25 9.67 -0.10 -5.38
CA THR A 25 8.86 -1.20 -4.83
C THR A 25 9.72 -2.38 -4.36
N GLY A 26 10.71 -2.80 -5.15
CA GLY A 26 11.58 -3.93 -4.83
C GLY A 26 12.49 -3.75 -3.61
N ARG A 27 12.64 -2.52 -3.09
CA ARG A 27 13.43 -2.25 -1.86
C ARG A 27 12.57 -1.91 -0.65
N MET A 28 11.26 -1.78 -0.81
CA MET A 28 10.34 -1.36 0.27
C MET A 28 10.48 -2.22 1.52
N LEU A 29 10.62 -3.54 1.40
CA LEU A 29 10.77 -4.42 2.56
C LEU A 29 12.10 -4.20 3.31
N GLN A 30 13.19 -3.93 2.57
CA GLN A 30 14.49 -3.62 3.17
C GLN A 30 14.44 -2.27 3.91
N ILE A 31 13.77 -1.28 3.32
CA ILE A 31 13.57 0.03 3.92
C ILE A 31 12.70 -0.08 5.17
N ALA A 32 11.59 -0.81 5.10
CA ALA A 32 10.72 -1.07 6.25
C ALA A 32 11.48 -1.75 7.40
N ALA A 33 12.31 -2.75 7.10
CA ALA A 33 13.15 -3.40 8.10
C ALA A 33 14.22 -2.46 8.69
N ALA A 34 14.76 -1.52 7.90
CA ALA A 34 15.67 -0.50 8.40
C ALA A 34 14.95 0.49 9.32
N LEU A 35 13.76 0.96 8.96
CA LEU A 35 12.93 1.84 9.77
C LEU A 35 12.52 1.18 11.10
N ALA A 36 12.18 -0.11 11.08
CA ALA A 36 11.86 -0.86 12.29
C ALA A 36 13.05 -0.89 13.28
N ARG A 37 14.28 -1.06 12.78
CA ARG A 37 15.49 -0.99 13.63
C ARG A 37 15.74 0.39 14.22
N LEU A 38 15.23 1.44 13.58
CA LEU A 38 15.25 2.82 14.10
C LEU A 38 14.09 3.11 15.06
N GLY A 39 13.27 2.10 15.38
CA GLY A 39 12.18 2.21 16.36
C GLY A 39 10.81 2.55 15.76
N VAL A 40 10.69 2.67 14.44
CA VAL A 40 9.38 2.86 13.78
C VAL A 40 8.57 1.58 13.93
N GLN A 41 7.45 1.66 14.65
CA GLN A 41 6.57 0.51 14.87
C GLN A 41 5.67 0.26 13.65
N ASP A 42 5.12 -0.95 13.56
CA ASP A 42 4.06 -1.32 12.61
C ASP A 42 4.36 -0.99 11.13
N VAL A 43 5.64 -1.08 10.72
CA VAL A 43 6.07 -0.71 9.36
C VAL A 43 6.33 -1.94 8.48
N VAL A 44 6.82 -3.04 9.04
CA VAL A 44 7.23 -4.22 8.24
C VAL A 44 6.01 -4.99 7.72
N GLU A 45 5.07 -5.37 8.59
CA GLU A 45 3.94 -6.18 8.15
C GLU A 45 3.02 -5.43 7.17
N PRO A 46 2.66 -4.15 7.38
CA PRO A 46 1.85 -3.42 6.41
C PRO A 46 2.57 -3.23 5.07
N THR A 47 3.89 -3.06 5.08
CA THR A 47 4.68 -2.98 3.83
C THR A 47 4.63 -4.31 3.08
N ALA A 48 4.81 -5.44 3.76
CA ALA A 48 4.73 -6.76 3.13
C ALA A 48 3.35 -7.01 2.50
N LEU A 49 2.28 -6.66 3.22
CA LEU A 49 0.91 -6.77 2.74
C LEU A 49 0.64 -5.85 1.54
N ALA A 50 1.11 -4.61 1.59
CA ALA A 50 0.98 -3.67 0.47
C ALA A 50 1.71 -4.19 -0.79
N LEU A 51 2.87 -4.84 -0.63
CA LEU A 51 3.60 -5.45 -1.75
C LEU A 51 2.89 -6.69 -2.33
N GLN A 52 2.21 -7.48 -1.50
CA GLN A 52 1.35 -8.56 -1.98
C GLN A 52 0.18 -8.03 -2.80
N LEU A 53 -0.53 -7.02 -2.28
CA LEU A 53 -1.64 -6.37 -2.98
C LEU A 53 -1.19 -5.66 -4.26
N HIS A 54 0.01 -5.10 -4.28
CA HIS A 54 0.60 -4.49 -5.47
C HIS A 54 0.87 -5.52 -6.58
N ARG A 55 1.32 -6.73 -6.25
CA ARG A 55 1.47 -7.81 -7.25
C ARG A 55 0.12 -8.24 -7.79
N TYR A 56 -0.84 -8.51 -6.91
CA TYR A 56 -2.21 -8.83 -7.28
C TYR A 56 -2.87 -7.75 -8.17
N GLN A 57 -2.54 -6.46 -7.98
CA GLN A 57 -3.04 -5.39 -8.85
C GLN A 57 -2.68 -5.58 -10.33
N TYR A 58 -1.50 -6.16 -10.63
CA TYR A 58 -1.03 -6.40 -11.99
C TYR A 58 -1.42 -7.78 -12.51
N ASP A 59 -1.37 -8.80 -11.66
CA ASP A 59 -1.53 -10.19 -12.06
C ASP A 59 -2.96 -10.73 -11.88
N GLY A 60 -3.75 -10.10 -11.00
CA GLY A 60 -5.11 -10.53 -10.65
C GLY A 60 -5.15 -11.78 -9.75
N PRO A 61 -6.32 -12.43 -9.67
CA PRO A 61 -6.51 -13.70 -8.97
C PRO A 61 -5.64 -14.81 -9.54
N ASP A 62 -4.92 -15.51 -8.65
CA ASP A 62 -4.01 -16.58 -9.03
C ASP A 62 -4.21 -17.80 -8.11
N PRO A 63 -5.14 -18.71 -8.48
CA PRO A 63 -5.39 -19.93 -7.71
C PRO A 63 -4.17 -20.84 -7.58
N GLU A 64 -3.29 -20.83 -8.58
CA GLU A 64 -2.09 -21.66 -8.64
C GLU A 64 -0.90 -21.03 -7.90
N GLY A 65 -0.87 -19.71 -7.76
CA GLY A 65 0.10 -18.96 -6.96
C GLY A 65 1.45 -18.71 -7.65
N PHE A 66 1.48 -18.58 -8.98
CA PHE A 66 2.72 -18.38 -9.75
C PHE A 66 3.18 -16.92 -9.80
N PHE A 67 2.24 -15.97 -9.89
CA PHE A 67 2.45 -14.54 -10.08
C PHE A 67 1.94 -13.73 -8.87
N SER A 68 0.84 -14.17 -8.25
CA SER A 68 0.24 -13.54 -7.07
C SER A 68 0.00 -14.57 -5.97
N ASP A 69 0.18 -14.16 -4.72
CA ASP A 69 -0.10 -15.02 -3.55
C ASP A 69 -1.62 -15.03 -3.20
N ILE A 70 -2.46 -14.37 -3.97
CA ILE A 70 -3.89 -14.15 -3.69
C ILE A 70 -4.75 -14.88 -4.73
N SER A 71 -5.49 -15.88 -4.27
CA SER A 71 -6.26 -16.81 -5.12
C SER A 71 -7.52 -16.24 -5.74
N ASP A 72 -8.14 -15.24 -5.11
CA ASP A 72 -9.48 -14.75 -5.47
C ASP A 72 -9.74 -13.32 -4.95
N ASP A 73 -10.69 -12.63 -5.59
CA ASP A 73 -11.06 -11.26 -5.29
C ASP A 73 -11.59 -11.07 -3.85
N LYS A 74 -12.22 -12.10 -3.29
CA LYS A 74 -12.75 -12.02 -1.92
C LYS A 74 -11.59 -12.01 -0.92
N SER A 75 -10.58 -12.83 -1.14
CA SER A 75 -9.33 -12.81 -0.38
C SER A 75 -8.61 -11.47 -0.54
N ALA A 76 -8.52 -10.94 -1.76
CA ALA A 76 -7.97 -9.60 -2.00
C ALA A 76 -8.72 -8.50 -1.23
N ALA A 77 -10.05 -8.50 -1.28
CA ALA A 77 -10.88 -7.54 -0.58
C ALA A 77 -10.64 -7.57 0.94
N LEU A 78 -10.56 -8.76 1.54
CA LEU A 78 -10.26 -8.92 2.97
C LEU A 78 -8.87 -8.36 3.33
N LEU A 79 -7.87 -8.58 2.47
CA LEU A 79 -6.50 -8.08 2.67
C LEU A 79 -6.42 -6.56 2.51
N ILE A 80 -7.10 -5.98 1.50
CA ILE A 80 -7.25 -4.53 1.35
C ILE A 80 -7.85 -3.95 2.62
N CYS A 81 -8.96 -4.52 3.09
CA CYS A 81 -9.62 -4.06 4.30
C CYS A 81 -8.74 -4.18 5.55
N THR A 82 -7.95 -5.24 5.65
CA THR A 82 -6.99 -5.43 6.74
C THR A 82 -5.91 -4.34 6.72
N LEU A 83 -5.37 -4.01 5.54
CA LEU A 83 -4.39 -2.95 5.37
C LEU A 83 -5.01 -1.57 5.67
N THR A 84 -6.16 -1.26 5.09
CA THR A 84 -6.87 0.02 5.27
C THR A 84 -7.19 0.28 6.73
N ARG A 85 -7.60 -0.74 7.50
CA ARG A 85 -7.87 -0.59 8.95
C ARG A 85 -6.65 -0.07 9.72
N ARG A 86 -5.43 -0.39 9.28
CA ARG A 86 -4.19 0.04 9.93
C ARG A 86 -3.74 1.43 9.49
N LEU A 87 -4.04 1.81 8.25
CA LEU A 87 -3.58 3.08 7.65
C LEU A 87 -4.56 4.23 7.85
N VAL A 88 -5.86 3.95 7.87
CA VAL A 88 -6.89 4.98 7.85
C VAL A 88 -7.49 5.14 9.25
N GLY A 89 -7.21 6.27 9.90
CA GLY A 89 -7.89 6.67 11.14
C GLY A 89 -9.36 7.03 10.90
N ASP A 90 -9.72 7.36 9.65
CA ASP A 90 -11.08 7.67 9.21
C ASP A 90 -11.92 6.39 8.98
N ARG A 91 -12.85 6.16 9.89
CA ARG A 91 -13.72 4.98 9.90
C ARG A 91 -14.74 4.96 8.76
N ASP A 92 -14.98 6.07 8.06
CA ASP A 92 -16.10 6.16 7.10
C ASP A 92 -15.75 5.57 5.72
N ILE A 93 -14.51 5.69 5.25
CA ILE A 93 -14.04 4.97 4.05
C ILE A 93 -13.98 3.47 4.34
N TYR A 94 -13.42 3.12 5.49
CA TYR A 94 -13.33 1.74 5.94
C TYR A 94 -14.74 1.10 6.02
N ARG A 95 -15.73 1.79 6.60
CA ARG A 95 -17.09 1.25 6.69
C ARG A 95 -17.73 1.02 5.32
N ARG A 96 -17.59 1.96 4.38
CA ARG A 96 -18.21 1.84 3.05
C ARG A 96 -17.67 0.66 2.24
N VAL A 97 -16.37 0.42 2.30
CA VAL A 97 -15.71 -0.60 1.48
C VAL A 97 -15.65 -1.95 2.21
N CYS A 98 -15.50 -1.95 3.54
CA CYS A 98 -15.08 -3.12 4.31
C CYS A 98 -16.04 -3.59 5.40
N ALA A 99 -17.05 -2.82 5.79
CA ALA A 99 -17.96 -3.21 6.87
C ALA A 99 -19.23 -3.94 6.40
N GLY A 100 -19.27 -4.42 5.16
CA GLY A 100 -20.38 -5.23 4.65
C GLY A 100 -21.69 -4.45 4.56
N GLY A 101 -21.84 -3.61 3.53
CA GLY A 101 -23.17 -3.24 3.08
C GLY A 101 -23.78 -4.45 2.36
N ASN A 102 -24.81 -5.06 2.94
CA ASN A 102 -25.76 -5.83 2.15
C ASN A 102 -26.36 -4.86 1.12
N ALA A 103 -25.96 -5.01 -0.15
CA ALA A 103 -26.70 -4.53 -1.30
C ALA A 103 -27.47 -5.71 -1.88
#